data_AF-A0A7K1BFE5-F1
#
_entry.id   AF-A0A7K1BFE5-F1
#
_cell.length_a   1.000
_cell.length_b   1.000
_cell.length_c   1.000
_cell.angle_alpha   90.00
_cell.angle_beta   90.00
_cell.angle_gamma   90.00
#
_symmetry.space_group_name_H-M   'P 1'
#
loop_
_entity.id
_entity.type
_entity.pdbx_description
1 polymer ?
#
loop_
_entity_poly.entity_id
_entity_poly.type
_entity_poly.pdbx_seq_one_letter_code
_entity_poly.pdbx_strand_id
1 'polypeptide(L)'
;SVRSVKSNAILLAKNTASVGIGMGQVNRVDSARLAVARAGDRVEGSVAASDAFFPFADGLSILLDAGVVAIVQPGGSVRDEEVIAAAKSAGIAMFFTGVRHFSHA
;
A
#
# COMPACT_ATOMS: atom_id res chain seq x y z
N SER A 1 -6.21 -4.67 11.06
CA SER A 1 -5.12 -5.26 10.25
C SER A 1 -5.55 -5.34 8.80
N VAL A 2 -4.63 -5.19 7.84
CA VAL A 2 -4.94 -5.32 6.39
C VAL A 2 -5.50 -6.71 6.05
N ARG A 3 -5.17 -7.75 6.83
CA ARG A 3 -5.71 -9.12 6.70
C ARG A 3 -7.25 -9.20 6.74
N SER A 4 -7.90 -8.25 7.42
CA SER A 4 -9.36 -8.23 7.55
C SER A 4 -10.06 -7.54 6.37
N VAL A 5 -9.30 -6.90 5.48
CA VAL A 5 -9.81 -6.14 4.34
C VAL A 5 -9.89 -7.06 3.13
N LYS A 6 -10.99 -6.99 2.37
CA LYS A 6 -11.15 -7.81 1.16
C LYS A 6 -10.12 -7.43 0.10
N SER A 7 -9.54 -8.43 -0.54
CA SER A 7 -8.48 -8.25 -1.53
C SER A 7 -9.02 -7.74 -2.88
N ASN A 8 -8.26 -6.96 -3.65
CA ASN A 8 -6.96 -6.37 -3.27
C ASN A 8 -7.14 -5.27 -2.21
N ALA A 9 -6.23 -5.23 -1.23
CA ALA A 9 -6.35 -4.33 -0.10
C ALA A 9 -5.11 -3.45 0.10
N ILE A 10 -5.36 -2.15 0.29
CA ILE A 10 -4.40 -1.15 0.77
C ILE A 10 -5.00 -0.46 1.99
N LEU A 11 -4.27 -0.47 3.10
CA LEU A 11 -4.66 0.20 4.34
C LEU A 11 -3.65 1.28 4.67
N LEU A 12 -4.14 2.50 4.87
CA LEU A 12 -3.39 3.64 5.38
C LEU A 12 -3.68 3.83 6.86
N ALA A 13 -2.63 4.05 7.65
CA ALA A 13 -2.75 4.26 9.08
C ALA A 13 -1.86 5.41 9.55
N LYS A 14 -2.32 6.13 10.59
CA LYS A 14 -1.57 7.15 11.30
C LYS A 14 -2.01 7.15 12.76
N ASN A 15 -1.08 7.30 13.69
CA ASN A 15 -1.35 7.30 15.13
C ASN A 15 -2.23 6.12 15.58
N THR A 16 -1.88 4.90 15.15
CA THR A 16 -2.57 3.63 15.48
C THR A 16 -3.99 3.47 14.92
N ALA A 17 -4.50 4.43 14.16
CA ALA A 17 -5.83 4.37 13.55
C ALA A 17 -5.74 4.26 12.02
N SER A 18 -6.65 3.52 11.40
CA SER A 18 -6.81 3.51 9.95
C SER A 18 -7.38 4.85 9.48
N VAL A 19 -6.71 5.51 8.55
CA VAL A 19 -7.16 6.80 7.98
C VAL A 19 -7.81 6.63 6.61
N GLY A 20 -7.41 5.62 5.85
CA GLY A 20 -7.98 5.28 4.55
C GLY A 20 -7.84 3.79 4.25
N ILE A 21 -8.84 3.20 3.61
CA ILE A 21 -8.83 1.76 3.27
C ILE A 21 -9.37 1.59 1.86
N GLY A 22 -8.54 1.06 0.96
CA GLY A 22 -8.96 0.55 -0.34
C GLY A 22 -9.23 -0.94 -0.23
N MET A 23 -10.43 -1.37 -0.58
CA MET A 23 -10.93 -2.73 -0.32
C MET A 23 -11.64 -3.31 -1.53
N GLY A 24 -11.48 -4.62 -1.75
CA GLY A 24 -12.26 -5.42 -2.69
C GLY A 24 -12.07 -5.04 -4.15
N GLN A 25 -10.95 -4.39 -4.50
CA GLN A 25 -10.72 -3.96 -5.88
C GLN A 25 -10.07 -5.07 -6.69
N VAL A 26 -10.43 -5.13 -7.97
CA VAL A 26 -9.89 -6.10 -8.94
C VAL A 26 -8.40 -5.89 -9.22
N ASN A 27 -7.89 -4.67 -9.03
CA ASN A 27 -6.47 -4.35 -9.17
C ASN A 27 -5.95 -3.52 -7.97
N ARG A 28 -4.62 -3.52 -7.79
CA ARG A 28 -3.98 -2.87 -6.63
C ARG A 28 -3.88 -1.36 -6.77
N VAL A 29 -3.78 -0.85 -8.00
CA VAL A 29 -3.73 0.59 -8.31
C VAL A 29 -4.99 1.29 -7.82
N ASP A 30 -6.16 0.73 -8.12
CA ASP A 30 -7.45 1.27 -7.69
C ASP A 30 -7.64 1.12 -6.18
N SER A 31 -7.07 0.07 -5.57
CA SER A 31 -7.01 -0.04 -4.10
C SER A 31 -6.21 1.12 -3.49
N ALA A 32 -5.05 1.46 -4.08
CA ALA A 32 -4.23 2.58 -3.61
C ALA A 32 -4.97 3.91 -3.78
N ARG A 33 -5.55 4.18 -4.96
CA ARG A 33 -6.35 5.39 -5.22
C ARG A 33 -7.50 5.53 -4.24
N LEU A 34 -8.26 4.45 -4.01
CA LEU A 34 -9.38 4.45 -3.08
C LEU A 34 -8.95 4.70 -1.64
N ALA A 35 -7.82 4.12 -1.21
CA ALA A 35 -7.28 4.35 0.12
C ALA A 35 -6.89 5.81 0.33
N VAL A 36 -6.16 6.40 -0.63
CA VAL A 36 -5.76 7.82 -0.61
C VAL A 36 -6.98 8.74 -0.62
N ALA A 37 -7.94 8.51 -1.52
CA ALA A 37 -9.15 9.31 -1.62
C ALA A 37 -9.98 9.28 -0.31
N ARG A 38 -10.05 8.13 0.36
CA ARG A 38 -10.74 7.99 1.66
C ARG A 38 -9.97 8.62 2.81
N ALA A 39 -8.64 8.66 2.75
CA ALA A 39 -7.82 9.33 3.75
C ALA A 39 -7.99 10.85 3.70
N GLY A 40 -8.10 11.43 2.50
CA GLY A 40 -8.09 12.89 2.31
C GLY A 40 -6.82 13.47 2.92
N ASP A 41 -6.91 14.63 3.57
CA ASP A 41 -5.76 15.34 4.18
C ASP A 41 -5.00 14.53 5.25
N ARG A 42 -5.58 13.43 5.74
CA ARG A 42 -4.95 12.55 6.75
C ARG A 42 -3.88 11.63 6.15
N VAL A 43 -3.74 11.59 4.83
CA VAL A 43 -2.75 10.75 4.14
C VAL A 43 -1.31 11.20 4.38
N GLU A 44 -1.10 12.52 4.52
CA GLU A 44 0.23 13.10 4.67
C GLU A 44 0.91 12.58 5.95
N GLY A 45 2.11 12.02 5.82
CA GLY A 45 2.84 11.43 6.94
C GLY A 45 2.23 10.12 7.48
N SER A 46 1.31 9.50 6.75
CA SER A 46 0.77 8.18 7.11
C SER A 46 1.66 7.04 6.63
N VAL A 47 1.39 5.82 7.12
CA VAL A 47 2.05 4.60 6.66
C VAL A 47 1.04 3.70 5.94
N ALA A 48 1.50 2.89 4.99
CA ALA A 48 0.64 1.97 4.24
C ALA A 48 1.01 0.50 4.46
N ALA A 49 -0.01 -0.36 4.41
CA ALA A 49 0.14 -1.80 4.33
C ALA A 49 -0.60 -2.34 3.09
N SER A 50 0.09 -3.17 2.31
CA SER A 50 -0.49 -3.92 1.19
C SER A 50 -0.63 -5.39 1.57
N ASP A 51 -1.78 -6.00 1.31
CA ASP A 51 -2.05 -7.42 1.62
C ASP A 51 -1.20 -8.41 0.79
N ALA A 52 -0.73 -7.95 -0.36
CA ALA A 52 0.07 -8.68 -1.35
C ALA A 52 1.05 -7.73 -2.05
N PHE A 53 1.96 -8.27 -2.85
CA PHE A 53 3.01 -7.47 -3.47
C PHE A 53 2.49 -6.49 -4.51
N PHE A 54 3.25 -5.42 -4.76
CA PHE A 54 2.99 -4.52 -5.88
C PHE A 54 3.48 -5.15 -7.18
N PRO A 55 2.61 -5.43 -8.17
CA PRO A 55 3.03 -6.02 -9.43
C PRO A 55 3.82 -5.04 -10.30
N PHE A 56 3.57 -3.74 -10.13
CA PHE A 56 4.22 -2.63 -10.82
C PHE A 56 4.38 -1.44 -9.86
N ALA A 57 5.26 -0.49 -10.21
CA ALA A 57 5.53 0.69 -9.40
C ALA A 57 4.35 1.69 -9.33
N ASP A 58 3.39 1.63 -10.26
CA ASP A 58 2.26 2.55 -10.36
C ASP A 58 1.38 2.60 -9.09
N GLY A 59 1.07 1.44 -8.51
CA GLY A 59 0.30 1.34 -7.27
C GLY A 59 1.05 1.92 -6.07
N LEU A 60 2.38 1.85 -6.08
CA LEU A 60 3.24 2.49 -5.08
C LEU A 60 3.29 4.01 -5.30
N SER A 61 3.48 4.48 -6.54
CA SER A 61 3.57 5.91 -6.88
C SER A 61 2.38 6.70 -6.36
N ILE A 62 1.16 6.16 -6.47
CA ILE A 62 -0.05 6.80 -5.91
C ILE A 62 0.06 7.08 -4.41
N LEU A 63 0.69 6.19 -3.66
CA LEU A 63 0.88 6.35 -2.21
C LEU A 63 1.99 7.37 -1.92
N LEU A 64 3.08 7.34 -2.70
CA LEU A 64 4.20 8.27 -2.60
C LEU A 64 3.76 9.70 -2.88
N ASP A 65 3.04 9.92 -3.98
CA ASP A 65 2.54 11.23 -4.41
C ASP A 65 1.55 11.81 -3.38
N ALA A 66 0.92 10.95 -2.59
CA ALA A 66 0.02 11.33 -1.51
C ALA A 66 0.72 11.58 -0.17
N GLY A 67 2.05 11.47 -0.07
CA GLY A 67 2.78 11.76 1.17
C GLY A 67 2.83 10.62 2.19
N VAL A 68 2.65 9.36 1.75
CA VAL A 68 2.93 8.18 2.59
C VAL A 68 4.43 8.06 2.83
N VAL A 69 4.84 7.91 4.09
CA VAL A 69 6.27 7.94 4.50
C VAL A 69 6.90 6.56 4.71
N ALA A 70 6.08 5.52 4.85
CA ALA A 70 6.56 4.15 4.96
C ALA A 70 5.52 3.14 4.49
N ILE A 71 5.97 2.03 3.89
CA ILE A 71 5.11 1.01 3.31
C ILE A 71 5.59 -0.39 3.70
N VAL A 72 4.66 -1.28 4.01
CA VAL A 72 4.92 -2.71 4.22
C VAL A 72 4.15 -3.56 3.21
N GLN A 73 4.84 -4.52 2.60
CA GLN A 73 4.27 -5.46 1.63
C GLN A 73 5.01 -6.81 1.67
N PRO A 74 4.49 -7.89 1.07
CA PRO A 74 5.13 -9.20 1.16
C PRO A 74 6.41 -9.36 0.33
N GLY A 75 6.50 -8.72 -0.83
CA GLY A 75 7.49 -9.01 -1.87
C GLY A 75 7.21 -10.29 -2.62
N GLY A 76 8.14 -10.69 -3.49
CA GLY A 76 8.08 -11.86 -4.35
C GLY A 76 7.60 -11.56 -5.78
N SER A 77 7.56 -10.28 -6.19
CA SER A 77 7.32 -9.93 -7.58
C SER A 77 8.60 -10.10 -8.39
N VAL A 78 8.48 -10.57 -9.64
CA VAL A 78 9.60 -10.50 -10.60
C VAL A 78 10.04 -9.06 -10.89
N ARG A 79 9.21 -8.07 -10.52
CA ARG A 79 9.46 -6.64 -10.67
C ARG A 79 9.72 -5.91 -9.34
N ASP A 80 10.07 -6.63 -8.27
CA ASP A 80 10.33 -5.98 -6.98
C ASP A 80 11.44 -4.92 -7.08
N GLU A 81 12.45 -5.11 -7.94
CA GLU A 81 13.52 -4.12 -8.15
C GLU A 81 12.98 -2.76 -8.63
N GLU A 82 11.99 -2.75 -9.54
CA GLU A 82 11.36 -1.53 -10.04
C GLU A 82 10.61 -0.81 -8.91
N VAL A 83 9.89 -1.56 -8.08
CA VAL A 83 9.11 -1.03 -6.95
C VAL A 83 10.04 -0.49 -5.85
N ILE A 84 11.14 -1.20 -5.57
CA ILE A 84 12.16 -0.78 -4.60
C ILE A 84 12.86 0.49 -5.09
N ALA A 85 13.19 0.57 -6.38
CA ALA A 85 13.80 1.75 -6.96
C ALA A 85 12.89 2.98 -6.79
N ALA A 86 11.59 2.85 -7.07
CA ALA A 86 10.62 3.92 -6.86
C ALA A 86 10.54 4.38 -5.39
N ALA A 87 10.51 3.45 -4.43
CA ALA A 87 10.53 3.78 -3.01
C ALA A 87 11.83 4.48 -2.58
N LYS A 88 12.99 4.02 -3.08
CA LYS A 88 14.29 4.65 -2.83
C LYS A 88 14.36 6.06 -3.41
N SER A 89 13.90 6.26 -4.64
CA SER A 89 13.86 7.58 -5.29
C SER A 89 12.97 8.57 -4.54
N ALA A 90 11.87 8.11 -3.93
CA ALA A 90 11.01 8.93 -3.09
C ALA A 90 11.53 9.09 -1.65
N GLY A 91 12.61 8.40 -1.27
CA GLY A 91 13.20 8.50 0.07
C GLY A 91 12.35 7.91 1.20
N ILE A 92 11.45 6.97 0.90
CA ILE A 92 10.58 6.35 1.91
C ILE A 92 11.10 4.98 2.38
N ALA A 93 10.68 4.57 3.58
CA ALA A 93 10.98 3.23 4.08
C ALA A 93 10.05 2.18 3.45
N MET A 94 10.62 1.09 2.93
CA MET A 94 9.87 -0.07 2.44
C MET A 94 10.26 -1.33 3.21
N PHE A 95 9.27 -2.04 3.74
CA PHE A 95 9.44 -3.27 4.50
C PHE A 95 8.84 -4.47 3.75
N PHE A 96 9.56 -5.60 3.82
CA PHE A 96 9.14 -6.86 3.24
C PHE A 96 8.78 -7.87 4.33
N THR A 97 7.60 -8.48 4.25
CA THR A 97 7.15 -9.48 5.24
C THR A 97 7.39 -10.91 4.82
N GLY A 98 7.51 -11.18 3.51
CA GLY A 98 7.53 -12.55 2.96
C GLY A 98 6.21 -13.30 3.07
N VAL A 99 5.13 -12.69 3.61
CA VAL A 99 3.86 -13.35 3.90
C VAL A 99 2.69 -12.55 3.36
N ARG A 100 1.87 -13.20 2.52
CA ARG A 100 0.66 -12.64 1.92
C ARG A 100 -0.58 -12.86 2.80
N HIS A 101 -1.49 -11.89 2.83
CA HIS A 101 -2.71 -11.91 3.65
C HIS A 101 -4.00 -11.68 2.85
N PHE A 102 -4.19 -12.41 1.74
CA PHE A 102 -5.43 -12.32 0.96
C PHE A 102 -6.68 -12.73 1.75
N SER A 103 -7.79 -12.03 1.50
CA SER A 103 -9.10 -12.31 2.10
C SER A 103 -10.21 -12.05 1.10
N HIS A 104 -11.04 -13.05 0.82
CA HIS A 104 -12.16 -12.96 -0.13
C HIS A 104 -13.50 -13.45 0.46
N ALA A 105 -13.47 -14.06 1.66
CA ALA A 105 -14.62 -14.66 2.32
C ALA A 105 -15.40 -13.64 3.15
#